data_AF-A0A371YIT7-F1
#
_entry.id   AF-A0A371YIT7-F1
#
_cell.length_a   1.000
_cell.length_b   1.000
_cell.length_c   1.000
_cell.angle_alpha   90.00
_cell.angle_beta   90.00
_cell.angle_gamma   90.00
#
_symmetry.space_group_name_H-M   'P 1'
#
loop_
_entity.id
_entity.type
_entity.pdbx_description
1 polymer ?
#
loop_
_entity_poly.entity_id
_entity_poly.type
_entity_poly.pdbx_seq_one_letter_code
_entity_poly.pdbx_strand_id
1 'polypeptide(L)'
;MALTFTSNKRASNVISDASGFKGALDYAVNADIVNNTYVIQNNGEHVSVAISDIFQVARTTPRGQILDENLKVSVVPANTPRRTYLPSYATYGILIEEARFNFFDQSTFVTKPSNALPVTTNTFACYAIGGSAKVSASQVDIISGSGTYSDPQYFTLKSGGTVTPTVTIAGSPTSVQVEQLIAKPSASAVPSASATTKTAESMTLPAADLFLSTQGCLVLHILENTPPVDDGKSGYTPYFQISFDESNYLAMNRRIDRDVLTLRVFKDGTETLTPQVALTSLENTVAISWNNGEILYAVNGTAYKPPVSMNANFKANAIRLLSAISGWVSADGNSALANMITYNRALTLEELAKATKSWN
;
A
#
# COMPACT_ATOMS: atom_id res chain seq x y z
N MET A 1 4.39 24.01 -55.86
CA MET A 1 4.89 23.75 -54.49
C MET A 1 3.70 23.33 -53.65
N ALA A 2 3.58 22.02 -53.38
CA ALA A 2 2.56 21.49 -52.50
C ALA A 2 3.13 21.43 -51.07
N LEU A 3 2.55 22.21 -50.17
CA LEU A 3 2.78 22.08 -48.73
C LEU A 3 2.00 20.87 -48.25
N THR A 4 2.69 19.75 -48.03
CA THR A 4 2.11 18.55 -47.42
C THR A 4 2.11 18.73 -45.90
N PHE A 5 0.96 19.06 -45.32
CA PHE A 5 0.77 18.95 -43.87
C PHE A 5 0.77 17.47 -43.50
N THR A 6 1.80 17.01 -42.77
CA THR A 6 1.81 15.68 -42.15
C THR A 6 0.93 15.72 -40.89
N SER A 7 -0.39 15.79 -41.09
CA SER A 7 -1.39 15.84 -40.03
C SER A 7 -1.95 14.45 -39.73
N ASN A 8 -2.02 14.13 -38.42
CA ASN A 8 -2.93 13.18 -37.79
C ASN A 8 -2.75 11.65 -37.96
N LYS A 9 -1.52 11.15 -38.17
CA LYS A 9 -1.24 9.70 -37.98
C LYS A 9 -0.27 9.34 -36.85
N ARG A 10 0.18 10.34 -36.07
CA ARG A 10 1.03 10.16 -34.88
C ARG A 10 0.33 10.54 -33.55
N ALA A 11 -0.97 10.81 -33.57
CA ALA A 11 -1.74 11.23 -32.39
C ALA A 11 -2.83 10.23 -31.97
N SER A 12 -2.71 8.96 -32.37
CA SER A 12 -3.72 7.93 -32.05
C SER A 12 -3.21 6.81 -31.15
N ASN A 13 -2.10 6.98 -30.43
CA ASN A 13 -1.66 6.02 -29.42
C ASN A 13 -1.26 6.76 -28.13
N VAL A 14 -2.14 6.68 -27.13
CA VAL A 14 -1.92 6.98 -25.70
C VAL A 14 -1.47 8.41 -25.40
N ILE A 15 -2.43 9.33 -25.28
CA ILE A 15 -2.24 10.56 -24.49
C ILE A 15 -2.27 10.11 -23.03
N SER A 16 -1.12 9.74 -22.48
CA SER A 16 -0.94 9.76 -21.03
C SER A 16 -0.60 11.18 -20.62
N ASP A 17 -1.05 11.63 -19.45
CA ASP A 17 -0.52 12.88 -18.89
C ASP A 17 0.95 12.71 -18.46
N ALA A 18 1.55 13.78 -17.93
CA ALA A 18 2.95 13.77 -17.50
C ALA A 18 3.23 12.76 -16.36
N SER A 19 2.19 12.31 -15.63
CA SER A 19 2.31 11.28 -14.61
C SER A 19 2.26 9.85 -15.17
N GLY A 20 2.04 9.69 -16.48
CA GLY A 20 1.80 8.38 -17.11
C GLY A 20 0.36 7.88 -16.99
N PHE A 21 -0.57 8.73 -16.53
CA PHE A 21 -1.97 8.38 -16.37
C PHE A 21 -2.72 8.39 -17.71
N LYS A 22 -3.39 7.28 -18.05
CA LYS A 22 -4.05 7.04 -19.35
C LYS A 22 -5.56 7.32 -19.33
N GLY A 23 -6.14 7.61 -18.17
CA GLY A 23 -7.58 7.84 -17.98
C GLY A 23 -8.05 9.20 -18.50
N ALA A 24 -9.28 9.59 -18.13
CA ALA A 24 -9.83 10.90 -18.48
C ALA A 24 -9.17 12.00 -17.63
N LEU A 25 -8.88 13.16 -18.21
CA LEU A 25 -8.10 14.23 -17.57
C LEU A 25 -8.96 15.24 -16.79
N ASP A 26 -10.27 15.01 -16.70
CA ASP A 26 -11.22 15.79 -15.91
C ASP A 26 -11.25 15.34 -14.44
N TYR A 27 -10.12 14.86 -13.92
CA TYR A 27 -10.00 14.42 -12.54
C TYR A 27 -10.16 15.59 -11.57
N ALA A 28 -10.76 15.29 -10.42
CA ALA A 28 -10.90 16.20 -9.29
C ALA A 28 -9.62 16.28 -8.45
N VAL A 29 -8.87 15.17 -8.34
CA VAL A 29 -7.57 15.12 -7.66
C VAL A 29 -6.62 14.25 -8.46
N ASN A 30 -5.39 14.70 -8.60
CA ASN A 30 -4.25 13.90 -9.05
C ASN A 30 -3.12 13.99 -8.02
N ALA A 31 -2.85 12.88 -7.35
CA ALA A 31 -1.72 12.71 -6.46
C ALA A 31 -0.69 11.79 -7.12
N ASP A 32 0.29 12.39 -7.79
CA ASP A 32 1.46 11.72 -8.33
C ASP A 32 2.57 11.70 -7.28
N ILE A 33 2.52 10.70 -6.40
CA ILE A 33 3.43 10.59 -5.26
C ILE A 33 4.83 10.22 -5.75
N VAL A 34 4.94 9.44 -6.82
CA VAL A 34 6.21 9.13 -7.47
C VAL A 34 6.98 10.41 -7.79
N ASN A 35 6.34 11.37 -8.45
CA ASN A 35 6.96 12.63 -8.86
C ASN A 35 6.74 13.80 -7.89
N ASN A 36 6.23 13.54 -6.68
CA ASN A 36 5.96 14.54 -5.65
C ASN A 36 5.09 15.72 -6.16
N THR A 37 4.09 15.41 -6.99
CA THR A 37 3.22 16.39 -7.64
C THR A 37 1.77 16.13 -7.23
N TYR A 38 1.09 17.16 -6.73
CA TYR A 38 -0.25 17.06 -6.17
C TYR A 38 -1.11 18.18 -6.72
N VAL A 39 -2.26 17.83 -7.28
CA VAL A 39 -3.15 18.76 -7.97
C VAL A 39 -4.59 18.48 -7.56
N ILE A 40 -5.34 19.54 -7.27
CA ILE A 40 -6.79 19.48 -7.09
C ILE A 40 -7.47 20.36 -8.13
N GLN A 41 -8.69 19.99 -8.51
CA GLN A 41 -9.53 20.82 -9.35
C GLN A 41 -10.28 21.85 -8.49
N ASN A 42 -10.09 23.12 -8.79
CA ASN A 42 -10.80 24.23 -8.16
C ASN A 42 -11.40 25.12 -9.26
N ASN A 43 -12.73 25.24 -9.30
CA ASN A 43 -13.47 26.01 -10.32
C ASN A 43 -13.10 25.66 -11.77
N GLY A 44 -12.82 24.38 -12.04
CA GLY A 44 -12.45 23.89 -13.38
C GLY A 44 -10.97 24.01 -13.71
N GLU A 45 -10.16 24.67 -12.88
CA GLU A 45 -8.72 24.77 -13.02
C GLU A 45 -8.00 23.78 -12.10
N HIS A 46 -6.84 23.31 -12.54
CA HIS A 46 -5.98 22.43 -11.76
C HIS A 46 -4.95 23.24 -10.98
N VAL A 47 -5.00 23.17 -9.65
CA VAL A 47 -4.15 23.93 -8.73
C VAL A 47 -3.24 22.99 -7.96
N SER A 48 -1.95 23.33 -7.89
CA SER A 48 -0.97 22.59 -7.09
C SER A 48 -1.21 22.78 -5.59
N VAL A 49 -1.13 21.69 -4.83
CA VAL A 49 -1.31 21.67 -3.37
C VAL A 49 -0.21 20.87 -2.68
N ALA A 50 -0.19 20.87 -1.35
CA ALA A 50 0.68 19.99 -0.58
C ALA A 50 0.07 18.59 -0.43
N ILE A 51 0.91 17.58 -0.21
CA ILE A 51 0.49 16.20 0.08
C ILE A 51 -0.49 16.13 1.28
N SER A 52 -0.30 16.99 2.28
CA SER A 52 -1.14 17.09 3.48
C SER A 52 -2.52 17.67 3.24
N ASP A 53 -2.73 18.35 2.10
CA ASP A 53 -4.04 18.90 1.73
C ASP A 53 -4.94 17.80 1.15
N ILE A 54 -4.35 16.68 0.71
CA ILE A 54 -5.06 15.53 0.14
C ILE A 54 -5.20 14.40 1.17
N PHE A 55 -4.10 14.06 1.85
CA PHE A 55 -4.03 12.90 2.73
C PHE A 55 -3.95 13.30 4.20
N GLN A 56 -4.85 12.72 4.99
CA GLN A 56 -4.80 12.79 6.45
C GLN A 56 -4.19 11.49 6.98
N VAL A 57 -3.17 11.61 7.82
CA VAL A 57 -2.53 10.46 8.46
C VAL A 57 -2.66 10.59 9.96
N ALA A 58 -3.12 9.52 10.61
CA ALA A 58 -3.12 9.41 12.06
C ALA A 58 -2.01 8.44 12.47
N ARG A 59 -1.13 8.89 13.37
CA ARG A 59 0.04 8.15 13.82
C ARG A 59 0.04 7.98 15.33
N THR A 60 0.37 6.78 15.81
CA THR A 60 0.41 6.46 17.26
C THR A 60 1.65 7.00 18.00
N THR A 61 2.71 7.39 17.30
CA THR A 61 3.91 8.03 17.86
C THR A 61 4.21 9.37 17.19
N PRO A 62 5.04 10.24 17.80
CA PRO A 62 5.33 11.56 17.26
C PRO A 62 6.18 11.56 15.97
N ARG A 63 6.77 10.43 15.56
CA ARG A 63 7.71 10.39 14.44
C ARG A 63 7.50 9.14 13.58
N GLY A 64 7.54 9.32 12.26
CA GLY A 64 7.60 8.24 11.29
C GLY A 64 9.01 8.15 10.69
N GLN A 65 9.38 6.99 10.13
CA GLN A 65 10.64 6.80 9.42
C GLN A 65 10.38 6.66 7.91
N ILE A 66 11.27 7.23 7.10
CA ILE A 66 11.28 7.13 5.64
C ILE A 66 12.69 6.79 5.14
N LEU A 67 12.76 6.20 3.95
CA LEU A 67 13.98 5.99 3.18
C LEU A 67 14.07 7.02 2.05
N ASP A 68 15.27 7.51 1.78
CA ASP A 68 15.62 8.19 0.53
C ASP A 68 16.17 7.21 -0.53
N GLU A 69 16.43 7.70 -1.74
CA GLU A 69 17.05 6.93 -2.84
C GLU A 69 18.43 6.36 -2.49
N ASN A 70 19.15 7.00 -1.57
CA ASN A 70 20.45 6.52 -1.08
C ASN A 70 20.31 5.53 0.08
N LEU A 71 19.07 5.08 0.35
CA LEU A 71 18.72 4.14 1.40
C LEU A 71 19.07 4.64 2.80
N LYS A 72 19.10 5.96 3.00
CA LYS A 72 19.28 6.58 4.31
C LYS A 72 17.94 6.77 4.98
N VAL A 73 17.88 6.37 6.25
CA VAL A 73 16.70 6.54 7.08
C VAL A 73 16.65 7.97 7.62
N SER A 74 15.52 8.64 7.46
CA SER A 74 15.22 9.93 8.09
C SER A 74 13.86 9.90 8.78
N VAL A 75 13.52 10.96 9.52
CA VAL A 75 12.26 11.03 10.29
C VAL A 75 11.32 12.09 9.74
N VAL A 76 10.02 11.79 9.76
CA VAL A 76 8.96 12.76 9.49
C VAL A 76 8.15 13.09 10.75
N PRO A 77 7.63 14.33 10.90
CA PRO A 77 6.80 14.73 12.03
C PRO A 77 5.48 13.95 12.11
N ALA A 78 4.87 13.96 13.29
CA ALA A 78 3.55 13.39 13.57
C ALA A 78 2.51 13.77 12.49
N ASN A 79 1.63 12.83 12.16
CA ASN A 79 0.49 13.02 11.24
C ASN A 79 0.84 13.58 9.84
N THR A 80 2.12 13.50 9.45
CA THR A 80 2.58 13.84 8.10
C THR A 80 2.65 12.56 7.26
N PRO A 81 2.09 12.56 6.03
CA PRO A 81 2.21 11.40 5.13
C PRO A 81 3.66 11.01 4.86
N ARG A 82 3.97 9.70 4.95
CA ARG A 82 5.30 9.15 4.75
C ARG A 82 5.59 8.86 3.28
N ARG A 83 5.91 9.89 2.50
CA ARG A 83 6.50 9.68 1.17
C ARG A 83 7.90 9.10 1.35
N THR A 84 8.08 7.82 1.03
CA THR A 84 9.33 7.08 1.21
C THR A 84 9.73 6.42 -0.10
N TYR A 85 11.03 6.27 -0.30
CA TYR A 85 11.58 5.44 -1.35
C TYR A 85 11.31 3.95 -1.04
N LEU A 86 10.97 3.19 -2.07
CA LEU A 86 10.66 1.77 -2.03
C LEU A 86 11.66 1.04 -2.94
N PRO A 87 12.76 0.49 -2.37
CA PRO A 87 13.84 -0.09 -3.15
C PRO A 87 13.40 -1.22 -4.10
N SER A 88 12.41 -2.02 -3.70
CA SER A 88 11.89 -3.13 -4.51
C SER A 88 11.26 -2.69 -5.84
N TYR A 89 10.80 -1.43 -5.91
CA TYR A 89 10.13 -0.85 -7.08
C TYR A 89 10.92 0.31 -7.70
N ALA A 90 12.06 0.66 -7.10
CA ALA A 90 12.86 1.83 -7.47
C ALA A 90 12.06 3.15 -7.58
N THR A 91 11.06 3.34 -6.71
CA THR A 91 10.12 4.47 -6.78
C THR A 91 9.70 4.98 -5.40
N TYR A 92 8.90 6.04 -5.34
CA TYR A 92 8.32 6.56 -4.10
C TYR A 92 6.85 6.19 -3.94
N GLY A 93 6.41 6.05 -2.70
CA GLY A 93 5.00 5.96 -2.35
C GLY A 93 4.72 6.48 -0.94
N ILE A 94 3.44 6.71 -0.63
CA ILE A 94 3.00 6.94 0.75
C ILE A 94 2.89 5.58 1.42
N LEU A 95 3.76 5.32 2.39
CA LEU A 95 3.81 4.06 3.11
C LEU A 95 2.93 4.10 4.36
N ILE A 96 2.09 3.07 4.51
CA ILE A 96 1.33 2.77 5.72
C ILE A 96 1.81 1.42 6.27
N GLU A 97 2.07 1.36 7.57
CA GLU A 97 2.56 0.15 8.24
C GLU A 97 1.87 -0.04 9.58
N GLU A 98 1.76 -1.30 9.98
CA GLU A 98 1.40 -1.68 11.35
C GLU A 98 2.53 -1.35 12.33
N ALA A 99 2.19 -1.24 13.62
CA ALA A 99 3.20 -1.16 14.67
C ALA A 99 3.99 -2.46 14.76
N ARG A 100 5.32 -2.34 14.83
CA ARG A 100 6.25 -3.47 14.98
C ARG A 100 7.36 -3.12 15.91
N PHE A 101 8.06 -4.11 16.45
CA PHE A 101 9.25 -3.87 17.24
C PHE A 101 10.48 -4.31 16.47
N ASN A 102 11.47 -3.42 16.35
CA ASN A 102 12.81 -3.83 15.92
C ASN A 102 13.58 -4.34 17.15
N PHE A 103 13.93 -5.62 17.15
CA PHE A 103 14.74 -6.27 18.17
C PHE A 103 16.25 -6.16 17.89
N PHE A 104 16.66 -5.51 16.80
CA PHE A 104 18.08 -5.33 16.50
C PHE A 104 18.60 -3.95 16.97
N ASP A 105 19.73 -3.94 17.67
CA ASP A 105 20.42 -2.70 18.05
C ASP A 105 21.41 -2.28 16.97
N GLN A 106 21.06 -1.23 16.22
CA GLN A 106 21.89 -0.68 15.15
C GLN A 106 23.19 -0.05 15.66
N SER A 107 23.29 0.33 16.94
CA SER A 107 24.48 1.01 17.47
C SER A 107 25.73 0.12 17.53
N THR A 108 25.56 -1.20 17.38
CA THR A 108 26.60 -2.20 17.59
C THR A 108 26.80 -3.14 16.40
N PHE A 109 26.71 -2.63 15.17
CA PHE A 109 26.86 -3.37 13.88
C PHE A 109 27.96 -4.46 13.83
N VAL A 110 28.98 -4.37 14.67
CA VAL A 110 30.23 -5.13 14.54
C VAL A 110 30.37 -6.30 15.53
N THR A 111 29.56 -6.44 16.61
CA THR A 111 29.92 -7.43 17.66
C THR A 111 28.85 -8.22 18.43
N LYS A 112 27.55 -7.88 18.53
CA LYS A 112 26.65 -8.59 19.49
C LYS A 112 25.13 -8.56 19.14
N PRO A 113 24.29 -9.38 19.82
CA PRO A 113 23.11 -10.06 19.25
C PRO A 113 21.85 -9.19 19.19
N SER A 114 20.77 -9.71 18.60
CA SER A 114 19.44 -9.12 18.79
C SER A 114 19.12 -9.02 20.29
N ASN A 115 18.31 -8.03 20.67
CA ASN A 115 17.60 -8.07 21.94
C ASN A 115 16.86 -9.41 22.06
N ALA A 116 16.59 -9.82 23.31
CA ALA A 116 15.80 -11.01 23.56
C ALA A 116 14.46 -10.90 22.81
N LEU A 117 14.24 -11.84 21.90
CA LEU A 117 13.00 -12.06 21.19
C LEU A 117 11.96 -12.62 22.16
N PRO A 118 10.68 -12.26 22.02
CA PRO A 118 9.62 -12.83 22.83
C PRO A 118 9.46 -14.33 22.55
N VAL A 119 9.10 -15.11 23.57
CA VAL A 119 8.70 -16.51 23.40
C VAL A 119 7.30 -16.54 22.80
N THR A 120 7.19 -16.93 21.53
CA THR A 120 5.96 -16.88 20.75
C THR A 120 5.98 -17.93 19.63
N THR A 121 4.81 -18.24 19.09
CA THR A 121 4.66 -19.03 17.85
C THR A 121 4.63 -18.17 16.58
N ASN A 122 4.95 -16.87 16.69
CA ASN A 122 4.89 -15.95 15.57
C ASN A 122 6.15 -16.09 14.72
N THR A 123 6.01 -15.74 13.45
CA THR A 123 7.12 -15.65 12.51
C THR A 123 7.88 -14.36 12.78
N PHE A 124 9.19 -14.39 12.59
CA PHE A 124 10.07 -13.23 12.62
C PHE A 124 10.64 -13.00 11.23
N ALA A 125 10.97 -11.75 10.93
CA ALA A 125 11.71 -11.35 9.75
C ALA A 125 13.08 -10.79 10.16
N CYS A 126 14.13 -11.16 9.45
CA CYS A 126 15.48 -10.63 9.60
C CYS A 126 16.00 -10.20 8.23
N TYR A 127 16.41 -8.94 8.10
CA TYR A 127 16.96 -8.43 6.85
C TYR A 127 17.91 -7.26 7.06
N ALA A 128 18.67 -6.91 6.02
CA ALA A 128 19.51 -5.73 5.99
C ALA A 128 19.39 -4.94 4.69
N ILE A 129 19.59 -3.62 4.79
CA ILE A 129 19.76 -2.72 3.65
C ILE A 129 21.25 -2.57 3.36
N GLY A 130 21.68 -2.73 2.11
CA GLY A 130 23.10 -2.61 1.72
C GLY A 130 23.95 -3.86 2.04
N GLY A 131 23.31 -4.99 2.34
CA GLY A 131 23.96 -6.24 2.69
C GLY A 131 22.95 -7.34 2.98
N SER A 132 23.31 -8.28 3.85
CA SER A 132 22.38 -9.28 4.38
C SER A 132 22.55 -9.48 5.89
N ALA A 133 21.45 -9.74 6.58
CA ALA A 133 21.43 -10.18 7.97
C ALA A 133 20.68 -11.50 8.09
N LYS A 134 21.31 -12.49 8.71
CA LYS A 134 20.77 -13.85 8.82
C LYS A 134 20.83 -14.32 10.27
N VAL A 135 19.74 -14.90 10.73
CA VAL A 135 19.68 -15.63 11.98
C VAL A 135 20.18 -17.05 11.74
N SER A 136 21.08 -17.51 12.60
CA SER A 136 21.54 -18.89 12.60
C SER A 136 21.69 -19.39 14.02
N ALA A 137 20.82 -20.30 14.44
CA ALA A 137 20.93 -21.01 15.70
C ALA A 137 20.33 -22.42 15.54
N SER A 138 20.85 -23.40 16.29
CA SER A 138 20.25 -24.75 16.35
C SER A 138 18.78 -24.75 16.81
N GLN A 139 18.36 -23.65 17.44
CA GLN A 139 17.08 -23.43 18.08
C GLN A 139 16.11 -22.53 17.30
N VAL A 140 16.41 -22.20 16.05
CA VAL A 140 15.45 -21.55 15.13
C VAL A 140 15.12 -22.48 13.96
N ASP A 141 13.93 -22.32 13.40
CA ASP A 141 13.54 -22.93 12.12
C ASP A 141 13.46 -21.84 11.06
N ILE A 142 14.31 -21.97 10.03
CA ILE A 142 14.30 -21.04 8.89
C ILE A 142 13.20 -21.47 7.92
N ILE A 143 12.32 -20.54 7.57
CA ILE A 143 11.22 -20.78 6.64
C ILE A 143 11.69 -20.48 5.22
N SER A 144 12.21 -19.28 4.99
CA SER A 144 12.63 -18.82 3.66
C SER A 144 13.54 -17.61 3.74
N GLY A 145 14.07 -17.21 2.57
CA GLY A 145 14.75 -15.95 2.34
C GLY A 145 16.24 -15.91 2.67
N SER A 146 16.91 -14.93 2.09
CA SER A 146 18.36 -14.74 2.15
C SER A 146 18.81 -13.63 3.10
N GLY A 147 17.89 -12.92 3.74
CA GLY A 147 18.21 -11.88 4.71
C GLY A 147 18.61 -10.54 4.08
N THR A 148 18.32 -10.34 2.80
CA THR A 148 18.46 -9.06 2.11
C THR A 148 17.17 -8.26 2.23
N TYR A 149 17.19 -6.96 1.96
CA TYR A 149 15.99 -6.13 1.97
C TYR A 149 14.88 -6.67 1.04
N SER A 150 15.22 -7.09 -0.18
CA SER A 150 14.27 -7.61 -1.17
C SER A 150 13.82 -9.04 -0.89
N ASP A 151 14.60 -9.78 -0.09
CA ASP A 151 14.34 -11.18 0.26
C ASP A 151 14.65 -11.42 1.75
N PRO A 152 13.79 -10.91 2.66
CA PRO A 152 13.97 -11.04 4.10
C PRO A 152 14.02 -12.50 4.52
N GLN A 153 14.89 -12.84 5.46
CA GLN A 153 14.89 -14.17 6.05
C GLN A 153 13.75 -14.29 7.06
N TYR A 154 12.82 -15.20 6.81
CA TYR A 154 11.74 -15.50 7.73
C TYR A 154 12.06 -16.75 8.56
N PHE A 155 11.76 -16.71 9.87
CA PHE A 155 12.07 -17.80 10.79
C PHE A 155 11.12 -17.84 11.99
N THR A 156 11.08 -18.98 12.69
CA THR A 156 10.39 -19.14 13.99
C THR A 156 11.37 -19.63 15.05
N LEU A 157 11.01 -19.41 16.32
CA LEU A 157 11.73 -19.99 17.46
C LEU A 157 11.22 -21.42 17.71
N LYS A 158 12.13 -22.38 17.89
CA LYS A 158 11.76 -23.71 18.38
C LYS A 158 11.25 -23.61 19.82
N SER A 159 10.40 -24.57 20.23
CA SER A 159 9.98 -24.68 21.63
C SER A 159 11.20 -24.80 22.54
N GLY A 160 11.29 -23.93 23.56
CA GLY A 160 12.46 -23.85 24.46
C GLY A 160 13.73 -23.28 23.81
N GLY A 161 13.63 -22.65 22.64
CA GLY A 161 14.75 -22.06 21.94
C GLY A 161 15.33 -20.81 22.61
N THR A 162 16.55 -20.43 22.21
CA THR A 162 17.22 -19.23 22.71
C THR A 162 16.50 -17.99 22.20
N VAL A 163 16.09 -17.14 23.14
CA VAL A 163 15.45 -15.85 22.87
C VAL A 163 16.42 -14.84 22.22
N THR A 164 17.73 -15.05 22.32
CA THR A 164 18.76 -14.17 21.78
C THR A 164 19.57 -14.90 20.70
N PRO A 165 19.00 -15.15 19.51
CA PRO A 165 19.71 -15.89 18.49
C PRO A 165 20.86 -15.07 17.89
N THR A 166 21.87 -15.75 17.38
CA THR A 166 23.00 -15.10 16.71
C THR A 166 22.58 -14.59 15.33
N VAL A 167 22.79 -13.30 15.09
CA VAL A 167 22.60 -12.66 13.79
C VAL A 167 23.96 -12.50 13.13
N THR A 168 24.16 -13.12 11.98
CA THR A 168 25.33 -12.95 11.12
C THR A 168 25.04 -11.86 10.10
N ILE A 169 25.96 -10.91 10.00
CA ILE A 169 25.87 -9.78 9.07
C ILE A 169 26.95 -9.95 8.00
N ALA A 170 26.58 -9.74 6.73
CA ALA A 170 27.50 -9.73 5.61
C ALA A 170 27.29 -8.52 4.70
N GLY A 171 28.37 -8.05 4.08
CA GLY A 171 28.39 -6.82 3.27
C GLY A 171 28.67 -5.58 4.12
N SER A 172 28.10 -4.44 3.71
CA SER A 172 28.25 -3.15 4.41
C SER A 172 26.88 -2.55 4.66
N PRO A 173 26.03 -3.19 5.48
CA PRO A 173 24.67 -2.74 5.65
C PRO A 173 24.60 -1.38 6.34
N THR A 174 23.64 -0.56 5.92
CA THR A 174 23.32 0.72 6.55
C THR A 174 22.25 0.58 7.63
N SER A 175 21.51 -0.53 7.62
CA SER A 175 20.52 -0.90 8.64
C SER A 175 20.25 -2.40 8.64
N VAL A 176 19.97 -2.93 9.82
CA VAL A 176 19.52 -4.31 10.05
C VAL A 176 18.20 -4.29 10.82
N GLN A 177 17.22 -5.05 10.37
CA GLN A 177 15.92 -5.20 11.02
C GLN A 177 15.77 -6.64 11.48
N VAL A 178 15.39 -6.82 12.75
CA VAL A 178 14.86 -8.09 13.26
C VAL A 178 13.51 -7.78 13.90
N GLU A 179 12.42 -8.33 13.39
CA GLU A 179 11.09 -7.98 13.85
C GLU A 179 10.15 -9.18 13.91
N GLN A 180 9.18 -9.11 14.80
CA GLN A 180 8.11 -10.09 14.90
C GLN A 180 6.96 -9.69 13.96
N LEU A 181 6.46 -10.64 13.20
CA LEU A 181 5.27 -10.51 12.38
C LEU A 181 4.04 -10.77 13.27
N ILE A 182 3.23 -9.74 13.52
CA ILE A 182 2.08 -9.82 14.44
C ILE A 182 0.80 -10.04 13.66
N ALA A 183 0.36 -9.06 12.86
CA ALA A 183 -0.88 -9.17 12.09
C ALA A 183 -0.65 -9.26 10.58
N LYS A 184 0.55 -8.94 10.08
CA LYS A 184 0.89 -9.07 8.65
C LYS A 184 2.02 -10.06 8.41
N PRO A 185 1.94 -10.88 7.34
CA PRO A 185 2.90 -11.94 7.06
C PRO A 185 4.09 -11.47 6.22
N SER A 186 4.54 -10.23 6.34
CA SER A 186 5.59 -9.66 5.46
C SER A 186 6.50 -8.77 6.27
N ALA A 187 7.72 -8.48 5.82
CA ALA A 187 8.61 -7.54 6.49
C ALA A 187 8.20 -6.06 6.29
N SER A 188 8.66 -5.22 7.21
CA SER A 188 8.59 -3.76 7.17
C SER A 188 9.33 -3.23 5.94
N ALA A 189 8.77 -2.24 5.25
CA ALA A 189 9.47 -1.57 4.15
C ALA A 189 10.52 -0.57 4.62
N VAL A 190 10.34 0.05 5.79
CA VAL A 190 11.36 0.96 6.35
C VAL A 190 11.92 0.34 7.63
N PRO A 191 13.21 -0.03 7.67
CA PRO A 191 13.82 -0.54 8.90
C PRO A 191 13.90 0.58 9.94
N SER A 192 13.88 0.20 11.21
CA SER A 192 14.07 1.18 12.27
C SER A 192 15.54 1.52 12.47
N ALA A 193 15.82 2.81 12.69
CA ALA A 193 17.14 3.32 13.02
C ALA A 193 17.67 2.84 14.40
N SER A 194 16.84 2.20 15.24
CA SER A 194 17.25 1.63 16.53
C SER A 194 16.26 0.56 17.01
N ALA A 195 16.58 -0.14 18.10
CA ALA A 195 15.66 -1.06 18.75
C ALA A 195 14.48 -0.28 19.37
N THR A 196 13.40 -0.13 18.61
CA THR A 196 12.27 0.72 18.95
C THR A 196 10.98 0.16 18.38
N THR A 197 9.87 0.54 19.02
CA THR A 197 8.53 0.31 18.48
C THR A 197 8.33 1.25 17.28
N LYS A 198 8.22 0.66 16.10
CA LYS A 198 7.70 1.29 14.90
C LYS A 198 6.24 1.65 15.09
N THR A 199 5.85 2.73 14.46
CA THR A 199 4.55 3.32 14.65
C THR A 199 3.49 2.68 13.77
N ALA A 200 2.31 2.43 14.33
CA ALA A 200 1.12 2.15 13.53
C ALA A 200 0.57 3.44 12.95
N GLU A 201 0.14 3.36 11.68
CA GLU A 201 -0.45 4.48 10.96
C GLU A 201 -1.73 4.06 10.25
N SER A 202 -2.64 5.02 10.11
CA SER A 202 -3.77 4.92 9.19
C SER A 202 -3.80 6.15 8.30
N MET A 203 -4.39 6.00 7.11
CA MET A 203 -4.50 7.06 6.12
C MET A 203 -5.94 7.19 5.65
N THR A 204 -6.40 8.43 5.57
CA THR A 204 -7.74 8.78 5.11
C THR A 204 -7.72 9.91 4.09
N LEU A 205 -8.75 9.93 3.24
CA LEU A 205 -9.10 11.09 2.43
C LEU A 205 -10.37 11.74 3.03
N PRO A 206 -10.44 13.08 3.07
CA PRO A 206 -11.65 13.82 3.44
C PRO A 206 -12.71 13.70 2.34
N ALA A 207 -13.36 12.53 2.24
CA ALA A 207 -14.23 12.19 1.12
C ALA A 207 -15.50 13.05 1.02
N ALA A 208 -15.99 13.57 2.15
CA ALA A 208 -17.15 14.45 2.18
C ALA A 208 -16.96 15.74 1.35
N ASP A 209 -15.72 16.23 1.27
CA ASP A 209 -15.36 17.44 0.50
C ASP A 209 -15.04 17.12 -0.96
N LEU A 210 -14.58 15.89 -1.24
CA LEU A 210 -14.20 15.44 -2.59
C LEU A 210 -15.40 14.91 -3.40
N PHE A 211 -16.35 14.25 -2.75
CA PHE A 211 -17.49 13.59 -3.37
C PHE A 211 -18.79 14.20 -2.86
N LEU A 212 -19.22 15.29 -3.47
CA LEU A 212 -20.38 16.06 -3.01
C LEU A 212 -21.73 15.36 -3.28
N SER A 213 -21.75 14.35 -4.16
CA SER A 213 -22.93 13.65 -4.65
C SER A 213 -22.85 12.13 -4.48
N THR A 214 -23.88 11.42 -4.93
CA THR A 214 -23.99 9.94 -4.92
C THR A 214 -23.19 9.28 -6.05
N GLN A 215 -22.24 9.99 -6.64
CA GLN A 215 -21.37 9.49 -7.69
C GLN A 215 -19.91 9.86 -7.43
N GLY A 216 -19.01 9.05 -7.96
CA GLY A 216 -17.58 9.32 -7.90
C GLY A 216 -16.76 8.14 -8.38
N CYS A 217 -15.46 8.36 -8.48
CA CYS A 217 -14.50 7.31 -8.79
C CYS A 217 -13.19 7.53 -8.05
N LEU A 218 -12.57 6.44 -7.64
CA LEU A 218 -11.24 6.37 -7.03
C LEU A 218 -10.38 5.41 -7.85
N VAL A 219 -9.21 5.86 -8.27
CA VAL A 219 -8.16 5.07 -8.93
C VAL A 219 -6.92 5.11 -8.04
N LEU A 220 -6.34 3.94 -7.76
CA LEU A 220 -5.17 3.78 -6.90
C LEU A 220 -4.12 2.93 -7.60
N HIS A 221 -2.87 3.38 -7.54
CA HIS A 221 -1.69 2.58 -7.88
C HIS A 221 -1.01 2.13 -6.59
N ILE A 222 -1.05 0.83 -6.32
CA ILE A 222 -0.65 0.24 -5.05
C ILE A 222 0.54 -0.69 -5.27
N LEU A 223 1.55 -0.51 -4.43
CA LEU A 223 2.77 -1.31 -4.39
C LEU A 223 2.82 -2.06 -3.07
N GLU A 224 2.61 -3.37 -3.06
CA GLU A 224 2.74 -4.15 -1.82
C GLU A 224 4.22 -4.30 -1.42
N ASN A 225 4.52 -4.33 -0.11
CA ASN A 225 5.90 -4.46 0.35
C ASN A 225 6.49 -5.84 0.02
N THR A 226 7.73 -6.09 0.47
CA THR A 226 8.47 -7.36 0.29
C THR A 226 7.59 -8.60 0.35
N PRO A 227 7.88 -9.64 -0.45
CA PRO A 227 7.03 -10.82 -0.55
C PRO A 227 6.66 -11.36 0.82
N PRO A 228 5.36 -11.66 1.05
CA PRO A 228 4.93 -12.24 2.31
C PRO A 228 5.59 -13.61 2.49
N VAL A 229 5.82 -13.99 3.75
CA VAL A 229 6.25 -15.33 4.12
C VAL A 229 5.17 -16.33 3.70
N ASP A 230 5.60 -17.41 3.05
CA ASP A 230 4.77 -18.57 2.79
C ASP A 230 4.86 -19.53 3.99
N ASP A 231 4.15 -19.19 5.07
CA ASP A 231 4.06 -20.00 6.28
C ASP A 231 2.73 -20.77 6.41
N GLY A 232 1.97 -20.85 5.30
CA GLY A 232 0.67 -21.51 5.24
C GLY A 232 -0.46 -20.78 5.98
N LYS A 233 -0.23 -19.57 6.52
CA LYS A 233 -1.28 -18.77 7.16
C LYS A 233 -2.00 -17.91 6.13
N SER A 234 -3.33 -17.90 6.18
CA SER A 234 -4.12 -16.93 5.40
C SER A 234 -3.91 -15.52 5.96
N GLY A 235 -3.58 -14.58 5.09
CA GLY A 235 -3.40 -13.18 5.42
C GLY A 235 -4.11 -12.26 4.43
N TYR A 236 -4.31 -11.01 4.84
CA TYR A 236 -4.96 -10.01 4.00
C TYR A 236 -4.20 -8.68 3.97
N THR A 237 -4.08 -8.11 2.78
CA THR A 237 -3.56 -6.76 2.54
C THR A 237 -4.72 -5.81 2.21
N PRO A 238 -4.91 -4.70 2.93
CA PRO A 238 -5.97 -3.75 2.67
C PRO A 238 -5.58 -2.82 1.51
N TYR A 239 -6.51 -2.57 0.58
CA TYR A 239 -6.31 -1.55 -0.45
C TYR A 239 -7.08 -0.28 -0.08
N PHE A 240 -8.40 -0.40 0.14
CA PHE A 240 -9.22 0.73 0.55
C PHE A 240 -10.52 0.30 1.23
N GLN A 241 -11.15 1.26 1.91
CA GLN A 241 -12.53 1.23 2.34
C GLN A 241 -13.20 2.58 2.03
N ILE A 242 -14.34 2.57 1.34
CA ILE A 242 -15.17 3.74 1.04
C ILE A 242 -16.47 3.60 1.84
N SER A 243 -16.67 4.47 2.83
CA SER A 243 -17.76 4.35 3.80
C SER A 243 -18.76 5.47 3.63
N PHE A 244 -20.04 5.11 3.58
CA PHE A 244 -21.14 6.04 3.88
C PHE A 244 -21.38 6.05 5.40
N ASP A 245 -21.51 4.88 5.99
CA ASP A 245 -21.60 4.65 7.44
C ASP A 245 -20.96 3.29 7.82
N GLU A 246 -21.13 2.85 9.06
CA GLU A 246 -20.55 1.59 9.57
C GLU A 246 -21.21 0.33 9.00
N SER A 247 -22.43 0.42 8.48
CA SER A 247 -23.21 -0.67 7.89
C SER A 247 -23.24 -0.65 6.36
N ASN A 248 -22.82 0.47 5.75
CA ASN A 248 -22.86 0.73 4.32
C ASN A 248 -21.49 1.20 3.82
N TYR A 249 -20.68 0.26 3.34
CA TYR A 249 -19.35 0.55 2.81
C TYR A 249 -18.90 -0.44 1.73
N LEU A 250 -17.97 0.02 0.91
CA LEU A 250 -17.24 -0.78 -0.07
C LEU A 250 -15.84 -0.99 0.46
N ALA A 251 -15.29 -2.19 0.35
CA ALA A 251 -13.91 -2.46 0.76
C ALA A 251 -13.22 -3.35 -0.24
N MET A 252 -11.92 -3.15 -0.42
CA MET A 252 -11.10 -4.00 -1.28
C MET A 252 -9.85 -4.42 -0.54
N ASN A 253 -9.57 -5.72 -0.59
CA ASN A 253 -8.39 -6.33 0.00
C ASN A 253 -7.92 -7.51 -0.83
N ARG A 254 -6.62 -7.77 -0.81
CA ARG A 254 -6.03 -8.99 -1.36
C ARG A 254 -5.98 -10.07 -0.29
N ARG A 255 -6.26 -11.30 -0.68
CA ARG A 255 -5.97 -12.51 0.08
C ARG A 255 -4.61 -13.04 -0.37
N ILE A 256 -3.66 -13.06 0.56
CA ILE A 256 -2.23 -13.27 0.27
C ILE A 256 -1.96 -14.69 -0.22
N ASP A 257 -2.51 -15.71 0.43
CA ASP A 257 -2.25 -17.14 0.14
C ASP A 257 -2.79 -17.62 -1.22
N ARG A 258 -3.57 -16.79 -1.91
CA ARG A 258 -4.20 -17.15 -3.19
C ARG A 258 -3.94 -16.14 -4.29
N ASP A 259 -3.25 -15.04 -3.99
CA ASP A 259 -3.09 -13.92 -4.92
C ASP A 259 -4.42 -13.42 -5.50
N VAL A 260 -5.48 -13.36 -4.68
CA VAL A 260 -6.79 -12.91 -5.17
C VAL A 260 -7.23 -11.61 -4.52
N LEU A 261 -7.66 -10.66 -5.35
CA LEU A 261 -8.32 -9.44 -4.94
C LEU A 261 -9.82 -9.67 -4.80
N THR A 262 -10.40 -9.17 -3.72
CA THR A 262 -11.84 -9.26 -3.46
C THR A 262 -12.41 -7.87 -3.22
N LEU A 263 -13.43 -7.49 -4.00
CA LEU A 263 -14.31 -6.38 -3.65
C LEU A 263 -15.41 -6.91 -2.73
N ARG A 264 -15.61 -6.22 -1.62
CA ARG A 264 -16.61 -6.51 -0.60
C ARG A 264 -17.61 -5.38 -0.57
N VAL A 265 -18.88 -5.74 -0.60
CA VAL A 265 -19.99 -4.79 -0.60
C VAL A 265 -20.79 -5.03 0.67
N PHE A 266 -20.72 -4.08 1.60
CA PHE A 266 -21.52 -4.10 2.82
C PHE A 266 -22.71 -3.19 2.65
N LYS A 267 -23.90 -3.78 2.68
CA LYS A 267 -25.16 -3.07 2.53
C LYS A 267 -26.06 -3.48 3.68
N ASP A 268 -26.55 -2.48 4.43
CA ASP A 268 -27.43 -2.68 5.58
C ASP A 268 -26.86 -3.72 6.58
N GLY A 269 -25.54 -3.67 6.80
CA GLY A 269 -24.82 -4.56 7.72
C GLY A 269 -24.53 -5.96 7.18
N THR A 270 -24.95 -6.28 5.96
CA THR A 270 -24.71 -7.59 5.32
C THR A 270 -23.65 -7.48 4.25
N GLU A 271 -22.68 -8.40 4.29
CA GLU A 271 -21.68 -8.51 3.23
C GLU A 271 -22.22 -9.32 2.04
N THR A 272 -21.97 -8.82 0.84
CA THR A 272 -21.99 -9.64 -0.37
C THR A 272 -20.63 -9.61 -1.05
N LEU A 273 -20.14 -10.79 -1.41
CA LEU A 273 -18.87 -10.96 -2.11
C LEU A 273 -19.07 -10.83 -3.62
N THR A 274 -18.17 -10.11 -4.27
CA THR A 274 -18.06 -10.11 -5.73
C THR A 274 -17.14 -11.24 -6.20
N PRO A 275 -17.15 -11.59 -7.50
CA PRO A 275 -16.15 -12.48 -8.07
C PRO A 275 -14.73 -12.02 -7.74
N GLN A 276 -13.89 -12.98 -7.35
CA GLN A 276 -12.48 -12.73 -7.03
C GLN A 276 -11.67 -12.55 -8.31
N VAL A 277 -10.69 -11.65 -8.26
CA VAL A 277 -9.77 -11.37 -9.38
C VAL A 277 -8.40 -11.91 -9.01
N ALA A 278 -7.88 -12.84 -9.80
CA ALA A 278 -6.50 -13.31 -9.65
C ALA A 278 -5.53 -12.19 -10.03
N LEU A 279 -4.50 -12.03 -9.21
CA LEU A 279 -3.40 -11.09 -9.41
C LEU A 279 -2.17 -11.85 -9.87
N THR A 280 -1.35 -11.21 -10.69
CA THR A 280 -0.09 -11.77 -11.20
C THR A 280 1.13 -10.99 -10.71
N SER A 281 0.92 -9.96 -9.90
CA SER A 281 1.94 -9.03 -9.41
C SER A 281 1.53 -8.44 -8.05
N LEU A 282 2.52 -7.93 -7.32
CA LEU A 282 2.37 -7.13 -6.10
C LEU A 282 2.21 -5.61 -6.39
N GLU A 283 2.43 -5.22 -7.65
CA GLU A 283 2.13 -3.90 -8.20
C GLU A 283 0.79 -3.96 -8.94
N ASN A 284 -0.17 -3.16 -8.49
CA ASN A 284 -1.53 -3.23 -9.01
C ASN A 284 -2.15 -1.83 -9.10
N THR A 285 -2.77 -1.56 -10.24
CA THR A 285 -3.64 -0.40 -10.43
C THR A 285 -5.10 -0.84 -10.37
N VAL A 286 -5.83 -0.30 -9.39
CA VAL A 286 -7.24 -0.61 -9.14
C VAL A 286 -8.09 0.64 -9.27
N ALA A 287 -9.34 0.47 -9.68
CA ALA A 287 -10.30 1.56 -9.71
C ALA A 287 -11.68 1.08 -9.28
N ILE A 288 -12.42 1.95 -8.60
CA ILE A 288 -13.83 1.75 -8.27
C ILE A 288 -14.61 3.01 -8.61
N SER A 289 -15.77 2.82 -9.22
CA SER A 289 -16.71 3.86 -9.63
C SER A 289 -18.07 3.54 -9.04
N TRP A 290 -18.75 4.55 -8.53
CA TRP A 290 -20.11 4.42 -8.01
C TRP A 290 -21.01 5.49 -8.62
N ASN A 291 -22.27 5.13 -8.86
CA ASN A 291 -23.30 6.04 -9.36
C ASN A 291 -24.67 5.62 -8.84
N ASN A 292 -25.24 6.37 -7.89
CA ASN A 292 -26.57 6.09 -7.35
C ASN A 292 -26.73 4.61 -6.94
N GLY A 293 -25.72 4.08 -6.26
CA GLY A 293 -25.69 2.69 -5.80
C GLY A 293 -25.14 1.66 -6.80
N GLU A 294 -25.10 1.96 -8.10
CA GLU A 294 -24.42 1.10 -9.07
C GLU A 294 -22.92 1.14 -8.86
N ILE A 295 -22.27 -0.03 -8.80
CA ILE A 295 -20.82 -0.17 -8.59
C ILE A 295 -20.19 -0.76 -9.83
N LEU A 296 -19.08 -0.18 -10.27
CA LEU A 296 -18.18 -0.73 -11.30
C LEU A 296 -16.76 -0.71 -10.74
N TYR A 297 -15.92 -1.67 -11.12
CA TYR A 297 -14.52 -1.65 -10.73
C TYR A 297 -13.63 -2.17 -11.84
N ALA A 298 -12.33 -1.87 -11.77
CA ALA A 298 -11.35 -2.42 -12.67
C ALA A 298 -10.04 -2.72 -11.95
N VAL A 299 -9.31 -3.68 -12.49
CA VAL A 299 -8.01 -4.13 -11.99
C VAL A 299 -7.10 -4.34 -13.20
N ASN A 300 -5.96 -3.66 -13.22
CA ASN A 300 -4.91 -3.83 -14.23
C ASN A 300 -5.42 -3.85 -15.68
N GLY A 301 -6.39 -3.01 -16.00
CA GLY A 301 -6.95 -2.86 -17.34
C GLY A 301 -8.15 -3.72 -17.68
N THR A 302 -8.62 -4.55 -16.75
CA THR A 302 -9.84 -5.35 -16.91
C THR A 302 -10.93 -4.78 -16.01
N ALA A 303 -12.08 -4.43 -16.60
CA ALA A 303 -13.22 -3.87 -15.87
C ALA A 303 -14.33 -4.90 -15.64
N TYR A 304 -15.06 -4.72 -14.55
CA TYR A 304 -16.04 -5.64 -14.02
C TYR A 304 -17.29 -4.88 -13.55
N LYS A 305 -18.45 -5.48 -13.82
CA LYS A 305 -19.74 -5.06 -13.26
C LYS A 305 -20.23 -6.14 -12.29
N PRO A 306 -20.06 -5.96 -10.98
CA PRO A 306 -20.54 -6.93 -10.00
C PRO A 306 -22.07 -7.03 -10.05
N PRO A 307 -22.66 -8.19 -9.71
CA PRO A 307 -24.11 -8.39 -9.70
C PRO A 307 -24.82 -7.73 -8.49
N VAL A 308 -24.11 -6.86 -7.76
CA VAL A 308 -24.56 -6.23 -6.51
C VAL A 308 -24.47 -4.72 -6.60
N SER A 309 -25.30 -4.05 -5.80
CA SER A 309 -25.37 -2.59 -5.73
C SER A 309 -25.47 -2.13 -4.29
N MET A 310 -25.04 -0.89 -4.04
CA MET A 310 -25.28 -0.16 -2.80
C MET A 310 -26.67 0.48 -2.83
N ASN A 311 -27.07 1.12 -1.72
CA ASN A 311 -28.25 1.97 -1.70
C ASN A 311 -28.09 3.15 -2.66
N ALA A 312 -29.20 3.60 -3.28
CA ALA A 312 -29.16 4.66 -4.29
C ALA A 312 -28.64 6.01 -3.75
N ASN A 313 -28.77 6.22 -2.44
CA ASN A 313 -28.26 7.37 -1.72
C ASN A 313 -26.81 7.20 -1.20
N PHE A 314 -26.09 6.15 -1.61
CA PHE A 314 -24.71 5.94 -1.19
C PHE A 314 -23.83 7.12 -1.61
N LYS A 315 -23.26 7.80 -0.61
CA LYS A 315 -22.32 8.90 -0.75
C LYS A 315 -21.06 8.59 0.04
N ALA A 316 -19.89 8.78 -0.55
CA ALA A 316 -18.64 8.56 0.17
C ALA A 316 -18.46 9.66 1.25
N ASN A 317 -18.53 9.29 2.52
CA ASN A 317 -18.30 10.21 3.65
C ASN A 317 -16.86 10.12 4.16
N ALA A 318 -16.30 8.91 4.16
CA ALA A 318 -14.90 8.67 4.53
C ALA A 318 -14.27 7.64 3.61
N ILE A 319 -13.03 7.87 3.18
CA ILE A 319 -12.22 6.87 2.49
C ILE A 319 -10.99 6.59 3.34
N ARG A 320 -10.80 5.32 3.70
CA ARG A 320 -9.57 4.82 4.32
C ARG A 320 -8.74 4.14 3.24
N LEU A 321 -7.45 4.45 3.19
CA LEU A 321 -6.51 3.90 2.22
C LEU A 321 -5.47 3.07 2.96
N LEU A 322 -5.17 1.87 2.44
CA LEU A 322 -4.13 0.98 2.97
C LEU A 322 -4.25 0.76 4.50
N SER A 323 -5.46 0.80 5.04
CA SER A 323 -5.73 0.76 6.48
C SER A 323 -6.62 -0.44 6.82
N ALA A 324 -6.68 -0.82 8.09
CA ALA A 324 -7.47 -1.91 8.60
C ALA A 324 -8.93 -1.83 8.14
N ILE A 325 -9.50 -2.99 7.82
CA ILE A 325 -10.88 -3.17 7.37
C ILE A 325 -11.54 -4.08 8.40
N SER A 326 -12.55 -3.55 9.09
CA SER A 326 -13.22 -4.27 10.18
C SER A 326 -13.69 -5.65 9.72
N GLY A 327 -13.43 -6.67 10.55
CA GLY A 327 -13.79 -8.07 10.27
C GLY A 327 -12.90 -8.82 9.27
N TRP A 328 -12.02 -8.14 8.52
CA TRP A 328 -11.23 -8.77 7.44
C TRP A 328 -9.74 -8.56 7.55
N VAL A 329 -9.35 -7.34 7.89
CA VAL A 329 -7.96 -6.93 7.91
C VAL A 329 -7.72 -6.28 9.26
N SER A 330 -7.05 -7.01 10.15
CA SER A 330 -6.87 -6.63 11.56
C SER A 330 -5.85 -5.51 11.79
N ALA A 331 -5.01 -5.20 10.80
CA ALA A 331 -3.99 -4.17 10.91
C ALA A 331 -3.84 -3.36 9.61
N ASP A 332 -3.39 -2.12 9.77
CA ASP A 332 -3.07 -1.21 8.67
C ASP A 332 -1.85 -1.69 7.86
N GLY A 333 -1.76 -1.20 6.63
CA GLY A 333 -0.54 -1.20 5.85
C GLY A 333 -0.15 -2.51 5.18
N ASN A 334 1.16 -2.66 5.00
CA ASN A 334 1.86 -3.61 4.13
C ASN A 334 1.89 -3.25 2.63
N SER A 335 1.67 -1.97 2.33
CA SER A 335 1.73 -1.47 0.97
C SER A 335 2.03 0.02 0.99
N ALA A 336 2.35 0.54 -0.18
CA ALA A 336 2.48 1.95 -0.42
C ALA A 336 1.57 2.39 -1.57
N LEU A 337 1.11 3.63 -1.49
CA LEU A 337 0.35 4.28 -2.56
C LEU A 337 1.33 5.08 -3.42
N ALA A 338 1.47 4.71 -4.70
CA ALA A 338 2.36 5.39 -5.65
C ALA A 338 1.65 6.52 -6.41
N ASN A 339 0.38 6.30 -6.76
CA ASN A 339 -0.43 7.30 -7.45
C ASN A 339 -1.91 7.17 -7.03
N MET A 340 -2.64 8.28 -7.06
CA MET A 340 -4.09 8.29 -6.87
C MET A 340 -4.75 9.33 -7.75
N ILE A 341 -5.87 8.95 -8.37
CA ILE A 341 -6.77 9.86 -9.08
C ILE A 341 -8.17 9.73 -8.48
N THR A 342 -8.88 10.86 -8.36
CA THR A 342 -10.32 10.85 -8.02
C THR A 342 -11.13 11.62 -9.05
N TYR A 343 -12.40 11.22 -9.25
CA TYR A 343 -13.36 11.94 -10.08
C TYR A 343 -14.64 12.23 -9.29
N ASN A 344 -15.24 13.41 -9.51
CA ASN A 344 -16.56 13.79 -8.98
C ASN A 344 -17.75 13.24 -9.82
N ARG A 345 -17.44 12.35 -10.77
CA ARG A 345 -18.39 11.61 -11.60
C ARG A 345 -18.04 10.13 -11.61
N ALA A 346 -19.01 9.33 -11.99
CA ALA A 346 -18.78 7.93 -12.26
C ALA A 346 -18.06 7.74 -13.60
N LEU A 347 -17.00 6.95 -13.59
CA LEU A 347 -16.38 6.44 -14.81
C LEU A 347 -17.15 5.22 -15.33
N THR A 348 -17.22 5.10 -16.65
CA THR A 348 -17.73 3.93 -17.37
C THR A 348 -16.76 2.74 -17.29
N LEU A 349 -17.20 1.53 -17.68
CA LEU A 349 -16.33 0.35 -17.75
C LEU A 349 -15.10 0.56 -18.65
N GLU A 350 -15.27 1.23 -19.79
CA GLU A 350 -14.17 1.51 -20.71
C GLU A 350 -13.16 2.50 -20.11
N GLU A 351 -13.65 3.58 -19.49
CA GLU A 351 -12.79 4.54 -18.82
C GLU A 351 -12.03 3.92 -17.65
N LEU A 352 -12.67 3.04 -16.87
CA LEU A 352 -12.03 2.30 -15.77
C LEU A 352 -10.94 1.35 -16.27
N ALA A 353 -11.23 0.58 -17.32
CA ALA A 353 -10.24 -0.29 -17.96
C ALA A 353 -9.06 0.53 -18.50
N LYS A 354 -9.31 1.70 -19.09
CA LYS A 354 -8.24 2.56 -19.58
C LYS A 354 -7.41 3.16 -18.43
N ALA A 355 -8.07 3.66 -17.39
CA ALA A 355 -7.43 4.25 -16.22
C ALA A 355 -6.53 3.24 -15.49
N THR A 356 -6.96 1.98 -15.38
CA THR A 356 -6.20 0.92 -14.69
C THR A 356 -5.11 0.26 -15.55
N LYS A 357 -4.92 0.70 -16.80
CA LYS A 357 -3.71 0.41 -17.60
C LYS A 357 -2.61 1.45 -17.38
N SER A 358 -2.85 2.49 -16.58
CA SER A 358 -1.84 3.48 -16.22
C SER A 358 -0.75 2.85 -15.36
N TRP A 359 0.46 3.41 -15.43
CA TRP A 359 1.62 3.06 -14.60
C TRP A 359 2.14 1.61 -14.70
N ASN A 360 1.41 0.72 -15.37
CA ASN A 360 1.80 -0.64 -15.74
C ASN A 360 2.51 -0.72 -17.10
#